data_AF-A0A081KET0-F1
#
_entry.id   AF-A0A081KET0-F1
#
_cell.length_a   1.000
_cell.length_b   1.000
_cell.length_c   1.000
_cell.angle_alpha   90.00
_cell.angle_beta   90.00
_cell.angle_gamma   90.00
#
_symmetry.space_group_name_H-M   'P 1'
#
loop_
_entity.id
_entity.type
_entity.pdbx_description
1 polymer ?
#
loop_
_entity_poly.entity_id
_entity_poly.type
_entity_poly.pdbx_seq_one_letter_code
_entity_poly.pdbx_strand_id
1 'polypeptide(L)'
;MSRLSPPLLVTIYVILVFSIEPVLAINVELNTLPDDYLSDTYTELIREAKPGWWGNWSLSKSVELGAIGVVGDDSSFNPSGLHLSNLKMKVSPLSEKLKVSTQHVLGPNVVSTNMAAGPAETSAQVTLKWEFSAKGAMSAQWILVEEQHLSNSADSIIRNMEFLKSVAREMNMLNPLTGEISQGFGVITGVILAKSGVNLASVSDSAEWSISGEGEGLQGMLGNANAFASYASAESSSNIVSVLWPATPNEVTDELVPIAYTFTSIHGETVIPLWVEKINDFELIFKNHSSYIVIATVSYHSSEGRAERQTKISGFLQGSIGDIPLDATSLKLRLEFVGSVPYTTLHNRWNTPLGTWLTGKRHIDVWGLWPDHPSFTIQEEE
;
A
#
# COMPACT_ATOMS: atom_id res chain seq x y z
N MET A 1 60.39 53.03 -26.14
CA MET A 1 59.38 53.00 -27.22
C MET A 1 58.29 52.02 -26.80
N SER A 2 57.19 52.59 -26.34
CA SER A 2 55.95 51.94 -25.89
C SER A 2 55.12 51.47 -27.08
N ARG A 3 54.55 50.27 -27.02
CA ARG A 3 53.26 49.99 -27.65
C ARG A 3 52.43 49.09 -26.73
N LEU A 4 51.40 49.70 -26.15
CA LEU A 4 50.29 49.08 -25.47
C LEU A 4 49.50 48.24 -26.48
N SER A 5 49.23 46.98 -26.15
CA SER A 5 48.23 46.17 -26.84
C SER A 5 46.87 46.41 -26.18
N PRO A 6 45.79 46.63 -26.96
CA PRO A 6 44.46 46.87 -26.43
C PRO A 6 43.76 45.56 -25.98
N PRO A 7 42.75 45.64 -25.10
CA PRO A 7 42.01 44.47 -24.63
C PRO A 7 41.02 43.97 -25.69
N LEU A 8 40.96 42.65 -25.88
CA LEU A 8 39.90 42.00 -26.65
C LEU A 8 38.63 41.92 -25.78
N LEU A 9 37.65 42.76 -26.13
CA LEU A 9 36.27 42.65 -25.67
C LEU A 9 35.69 41.30 -26.11
N VAL A 10 35.14 40.55 -25.15
CA VAL A 10 34.27 39.40 -25.42
C VAL A 10 32.89 39.94 -25.81
N THR A 11 32.51 39.74 -27.06
CA THR A 11 31.17 40.08 -27.58
C THR A 11 30.19 39.00 -27.13
N ILE A 12 29.32 39.33 -26.18
CA ILE A 12 28.13 38.55 -25.85
C ILE A 12 27.03 38.98 -26.83
N TYR A 13 26.57 38.06 -27.69
CA TYR A 13 25.36 38.29 -28.49
C TYR A 13 24.13 37.97 -27.63
N VAL A 14 23.54 39.01 -27.04
CA VAL A 14 22.13 38.98 -26.62
C VAL A 14 21.32 39.48 -27.80
N ILE A 15 20.63 38.58 -28.49
CA ILE A 15 19.62 38.96 -29.47
C ILE A 15 18.25 38.73 -28.80
N LEU A 16 17.71 39.81 -28.25
CA LEU A 16 16.30 39.94 -27.89
C LEU A 16 15.60 40.64 -29.05
N VAL A 17 14.74 39.91 -29.76
CA VAL A 17 13.81 40.50 -30.73
C VAL A 17 12.40 40.15 -30.25
N PHE A 18 11.70 41.16 -29.73
CA PHE A 18 10.27 41.10 -29.48
C PHE A 18 9.51 41.65 -30.69
N SER A 19 8.55 40.89 -31.22
CA SER A 19 7.46 41.44 -32.03
C SER A 19 6.23 40.51 -32.03
N ILE A 20 5.25 40.91 -31.20
CA ILE A 20 3.77 40.85 -31.34
C ILE A 20 3.11 39.49 -31.69
N GLU A 21 2.33 38.98 -30.73
CA GLU A 21 1.58 37.71 -30.68
C GLU A 21 0.47 37.52 -31.75
N PRO A 22 -0.01 36.28 -31.99
CA PRO A 22 -1.00 35.72 -31.07
C PRO A 22 -0.51 34.44 -30.37
N VAL A 23 -0.86 34.37 -29.09
CA VAL A 23 -0.87 33.24 -28.17
C VAL A 23 -0.94 31.89 -28.88
N LEU A 24 0.18 31.16 -28.83
CA LEU A 24 0.20 29.72 -28.68
C LEU A 24 1.27 29.43 -27.64
N ALA A 25 0.94 29.72 -26.38
CA ALA A 25 1.48 28.91 -25.31
C ALA A 25 0.98 27.49 -25.62
N ILE A 26 1.83 26.71 -26.30
CA ILE A 26 1.69 25.27 -26.22
C ILE A 26 2.04 24.98 -24.77
N ASN A 27 1.03 25.01 -23.90
CA ASN A 27 1.03 24.14 -22.75
C ASN A 27 1.09 22.74 -23.34
N VAL A 28 2.31 22.27 -23.62
CA VAL A 28 2.57 20.85 -23.54
C VAL A 28 2.37 20.58 -22.06
N GLU A 29 1.13 20.32 -21.64
CA GLU A 29 0.93 19.43 -20.52
C GLU A 29 1.68 18.17 -20.92
N LEU A 30 2.93 18.06 -20.47
CA LEU A 30 3.58 16.78 -20.37
C LEU A 30 2.58 15.96 -19.58
N ASN A 31 1.92 15.04 -20.27
CA ASN A 31 0.93 14.15 -19.71
C ASN A 31 1.66 13.15 -18.81
N THR A 32 2.23 13.66 -17.74
CA THR A 32 2.85 12.90 -16.67
C THR A 32 1.80 12.76 -15.58
N LEU A 33 1.77 11.58 -14.98
CA LEU A 33 1.11 11.43 -13.70
C LEU A 33 1.94 12.20 -12.65
N PRO A 34 1.33 12.65 -11.54
CA PRO A 34 2.08 13.10 -10.37
C PRO A 34 3.13 12.05 -9.96
N ASP A 35 4.25 12.49 -9.40
CA ASP A 35 5.40 11.63 -9.09
C ASP A 35 5.05 10.51 -8.08
N ASP A 36 4.07 10.76 -7.20
CA ASP A 36 3.56 9.89 -6.14
C ASP A 36 2.39 8.98 -6.59
N TYR A 37 1.66 9.38 -7.63
CA TYR A 37 0.42 8.74 -8.07
C TYR A 37 0.53 7.22 -8.26
N LEU A 38 1.64 6.74 -8.82
CA LEU A 38 1.82 5.32 -9.10
C LEU A 38 1.94 4.50 -7.82
N SER A 39 2.71 4.98 -6.84
CA SER A 39 2.89 4.30 -5.55
C SER A 39 1.63 4.33 -4.70
N ASP A 40 0.93 5.47 -4.68
CA ASP A 40 -0.34 5.63 -3.95
C ASP A 40 -1.41 4.70 -4.51
N THR A 41 -1.71 4.83 -5.81
CA THR A 41 -2.75 4.03 -6.47
C THR A 41 -2.44 2.54 -6.37
N TYR A 42 -1.16 2.15 -6.52
CA TYR A 42 -0.78 0.75 -6.37
C TYR A 42 -0.97 0.26 -4.93
N THR A 43 -0.58 1.05 -3.94
CA THR A 43 -0.77 0.72 -2.52
C THR A 43 -2.25 0.59 -2.18
N GLU A 44 -3.11 1.49 -2.68
CA GLU A 44 -4.57 1.39 -2.49
C GLU A 44 -5.12 0.07 -3.06
N LEU A 45 -4.78 -0.26 -4.31
CA LEU A 45 -5.20 -1.52 -4.95
C LEU A 45 -4.70 -2.76 -4.19
N ILE A 46 -3.46 -2.72 -3.69
CA ILE A 46 -2.89 -3.79 -2.86
C ILE A 46 -3.68 -3.92 -1.56
N ARG A 47 -4.06 -2.81 -0.93
CA ARG A 47 -4.80 -2.80 0.34
C ARG A 47 -6.25 -3.25 0.20
N GLU A 48 -6.89 -3.00 -0.92
CA GLU A 48 -8.20 -3.59 -1.22
C GLU A 48 -8.16 -5.12 -1.16
N ALA A 49 -7.07 -5.73 -1.63
CA ALA A 49 -6.88 -7.18 -1.57
C ALA A 49 -6.31 -7.66 -0.21
N LYS A 50 -5.37 -6.89 0.37
CA LYS A 50 -4.61 -7.23 1.58
C LYS A 50 -4.37 -5.96 2.42
N PRO A 51 -5.29 -5.59 3.33
CA PRO A 51 -5.31 -4.27 3.98
C PRO A 51 -4.03 -3.83 4.71
N GLY A 52 -3.22 -4.77 5.21
CA GLY A 52 -1.98 -4.47 5.95
C GLY A 52 -0.72 -4.30 5.09
N TRP A 53 -0.84 -4.34 3.76
CA TRP A 53 0.29 -4.30 2.85
C TRP A 53 0.52 -2.89 2.27
N TRP A 54 1.78 -2.59 1.98
CA TRP A 54 2.22 -1.47 1.17
C TRP A 54 2.69 -1.97 -0.19
N GLY A 55 2.38 -1.23 -1.26
CA GLY A 55 2.82 -1.58 -2.61
C GLY A 55 4.28 -1.21 -2.85
N ASN A 56 4.99 -2.03 -3.64
CA ASN A 56 6.32 -1.69 -4.18
C ASN A 56 6.23 -1.59 -5.71
N TRP A 57 5.67 -0.50 -6.23
CA TRP A 57 5.37 -0.33 -7.66
C TRP A 57 6.59 -0.56 -8.57
N SER A 58 7.74 -0.01 -8.18
CA SER A 58 8.99 -0.05 -8.94
C SER A 58 9.81 -1.33 -8.75
N LEU A 59 9.35 -2.27 -7.92
CA LEU A 59 10.08 -3.48 -7.52
C LEU A 59 11.44 -3.16 -6.90
N SER A 60 11.54 -2.06 -6.14
CA SER A 60 12.79 -1.67 -5.51
C SER A 60 13.32 -2.77 -4.60
N LYS A 61 14.58 -3.16 -4.81
CA LYS A 61 15.29 -4.14 -3.97
C LYS A 61 15.60 -3.62 -2.56
N SER A 62 15.46 -2.31 -2.32
CA SER A 62 15.57 -1.74 -0.97
C SER A 62 14.40 -2.14 -0.06
N VAL A 63 13.31 -2.66 -0.64
CA VAL A 63 12.20 -3.26 0.08
C VAL A 63 12.61 -4.69 0.45
N GLU A 64 13.36 -4.80 1.56
CA GLU A 64 13.82 -6.07 2.08
C GLU A 64 13.59 -6.18 3.58
N LEU A 65 13.62 -7.42 4.08
CA LEU A 65 13.25 -7.72 5.45
C LEU A 65 14.24 -7.07 6.43
N GLY A 66 13.71 -6.29 7.38
CA GLY A 66 14.52 -5.58 8.36
C GLY A 66 15.09 -4.24 7.89
N ALA A 67 14.80 -3.81 6.66
CA ALA A 67 15.16 -2.48 6.18
C ALA A 67 14.51 -1.39 7.04
N ILE A 68 15.32 -0.40 7.44
CA ILE A 68 14.91 0.73 8.25
C ILE A 68 14.68 1.92 7.31
N GLY A 69 13.59 2.64 7.51
CA GLY A 69 13.31 3.81 6.69
C GLY A 69 12.02 4.52 7.08
N VAL A 70 11.53 5.33 6.15
CA VAL A 70 10.31 6.10 6.29
C VAL A 70 9.35 5.73 5.17
N VAL A 71 8.11 5.42 5.52
CA VAL A 71 7.02 5.43 4.54
C VAL A 71 6.44 6.83 4.53
N GLY A 72 6.57 7.51 3.40
CA GLY A 72 6.13 8.89 3.21
C GLY A 72 4.63 9.02 2.94
N ASP A 73 4.18 10.25 2.73
CA ASP A 73 2.81 10.55 2.31
C ASP A 73 2.54 10.09 0.85
N ASP A 74 3.59 9.82 0.08
CA ASP A 74 3.59 9.30 -1.31
C ASP A 74 3.49 7.77 -1.40
N SER A 75 3.11 7.13 -0.28
CA SER A 75 3.05 5.67 -0.08
C SER A 75 4.32 4.90 -0.44
N SER A 76 5.44 5.59 -0.62
CA SER A 76 6.70 5.00 -1.04
C SER A 76 7.61 4.79 0.16
N PHE A 77 8.38 3.70 0.12
CA PHE A 77 9.40 3.43 1.14
C PHE A 77 10.70 4.14 0.79
N ASN A 78 11.09 5.08 1.66
CA ASN A 78 12.36 5.78 1.60
C ASN A 78 13.36 5.08 2.55
N PRO A 79 14.30 4.27 2.02
CA PRO A 79 15.23 3.51 2.85
C PRO A 79 16.30 4.42 3.46
N SER A 80 16.70 4.11 4.69
CA SER A 80 17.91 4.70 5.31
C SER A 80 19.22 4.13 4.76
N GLY A 81 19.15 2.97 4.08
CA GLY A 81 20.30 2.14 3.73
C GLY A 81 20.84 1.29 4.90
N LEU A 82 20.16 1.31 6.06
CA LEU A 82 20.50 0.53 7.23
C LEU A 82 19.42 -0.53 7.51
N HIS A 83 19.83 -1.61 8.17
CA HIS A 83 18.98 -2.75 8.49
C HIS A 83 19.11 -3.14 9.96
N LEU A 84 18.04 -3.68 10.53
CA LEU A 84 18.14 -4.36 11.81
C LEU A 84 19.03 -5.61 11.67
N SER A 85 19.90 -5.83 12.66
CA SER A 85 20.80 -7.00 12.69
C SER A 85 20.21 -8.14 13.53
N ASN A 86 20.74 -9.35 13.36
CA ASN A 86 20.38 -10.56 14.13
C ASN A 86 18.89 -10.93 14.08
N LEU A 87 18.29 -10.76 12.91
CA LEU A 87 16.89 -11.03 12.67
C LEU A 87 16.63 -12.53 12.43
N LYS A 88 15.58 -13.05 13.05
CA LYS A 88 15.07 -14.39 12.75
C LYS A 88 13.96 -14.27 11.72
N MET A 89 14.21 -14.79 10.54
CA MET A 89 13.23 -14.84 9.46
C MET A 89 12.39 -16.10 9.53
N LYS A 90 11.11 -15.98 9.18
CA LYS A 90 10.23 -17.08 8.82
C LYS A 90 9.79 -16.89 7.37
N VAL A 91 9.69 -18.01 6.67
CA VAL A 91 9.22 -18.06 5.29
C VAL A 91 7.92 -18.83 5.28
N SER A 92 6.89 -18.21 4.71
CA SER A 92 5.58 -18.82 4.47
C SER A 92 5.42 -19.00 2.96
N PRO A 93 5.35 -20.23 2.43
CA PRO A 93 5.13 -20.43 1.01
C PRO A 93 3.75 -19.91 0.60
N LEU A 94 3.70 -19.24 -0.56
CA LEU A 94 2.50 -18.80 -1.24
C LEU A 94 2.37 -19.54 -2.57
N SER A 95 1.14 -19.70 -3.03
CA SER A 95 0.83 -20.22 -4.37
C SER A 95 -0.41 -19.52 -4.89
N GLU A 96 -0.44 -18.21 -4.69
CA GLU A 96 -1.56 -17.35 -5.05
C GLU A 96 -1.19 -16.43 -6.20
N LYS A 97 -2.20 -16.11 -7.01
CA LYS A 97 -2.10 -15.07 -8.03
C LYS A 97 -2.72 -13.81 -7.47
N LEU A 98 -1.96 -12.74 -7.45
CA LEU A 98 -2.46 -11.41 -7.17
C LEU A 98 -2.88 -10.77 -8.48
N LYS A 99 -4.13 -10.34 -8.59
CA LYS A 99 -4.63 -9.56 -9.72
C LYS A 99 -5.47 -8.41 -9.17
N VAL A 100 -5.01 -7.19 -9.40
CA VAL A 100 -5.70 -5.97 -8.97
C VAL A 100 -5.76 -4.98 -10.12
N SER A 101 -6.82 -4.19 -10.19
CA SER A 101 -7.02 -3.21 -11.26
C SER A 101 -8.05 -2.15 -10.89
N THR A 102 -7.81 -0.93 -11.33
CA THR A 102 -8.83 0.13 -11.34
C THR A 102 -9.98 -0.20 -12.31
N GLN A 103 -11.10 0.53 -12.19
CA GLN A 103 -12.32 0.28 -12.98
C GLN A 103 -12.17 0.51 -14.50
N HIS A 104 -11.13 1.22 -14.94
CA HIS A 104 -10.95 1.65 -16.34
C HIS A 104 -10.04 0.73 -17.18
N VAL A 105 -9.79 -0.49 -16.70
CA VAL A 105 -8.94 -1.49 -17.36
C VAL A 105 -9.77 -2.67 -17.87
N LEU A 106 -9.51 -3.07 -19.12
CA LEU A 106 -9.97 -4.34 -19.67
C LEU A 106 -8.77 -5.25 -19.94
N GLY A 107 -8.83 -6.52 -19.50
CA GLY A 107 -7.84 -7.55 -19.82
C GLY A 107 -7.18 -8.26 -18.62
N PRO A 108 -6.14 -9.07 -18.86
CA PRO A 108 -5.63 -9.42 -20.19
C PRO A 108 -6.63 -10.23 -21.02
N ASN A 109 -6.76 -9.90 -22.31
CA ASN A 109 -7.50 -10.68 -23.31
C ASN A 109 -6.54 -11.32 -24.31
N VAL A 110 -6.82 -12.55 -24.75
CA VAL A 110 -6.07 -13.20 -25.83
C VAL A 110 -6.53 -12.62 -27.17
N VAL A 111 -5.61 -11.96 -27.89
CA VAL A 111 -5.93 -11.29 -29.17
C VAL A 111 -5.36 -12.00 -30.39
N SER A 112 -4.35 -12.87 -30.20
CA SER A 112 -3.84 -13.74 -31.25
C SER A 112 -3.30 -15.04 -30.67
N THR A 113 -3.48 -16.12 -31.44
CA THR A 113 -2.90 -17.43 -31.19
C THR A 113 -2.40 -17.98 -32.52
N ASN A 114 -1.08 -18.06 -32.69
CA ASN A 114 -0.46 -18.62 -33.89
C ASN A 114 0.21 -19.93 -33.52
N MET A 115 -0.12 -21.01 -34.22
CA MET A 115 0.63 -22.27 -34.12
C MET A 115 1.79 -22.21 -35.12
N ALA A 116 3.03 -22.22 -34.62
CA ALA A 116 4.17 -22.46 -35.49
C ALA A 116 4.19 -23.95 -35.87
N ALA A 117 3.94 -24.27 -37.15
CA ALA A 117 4.04 -25.64 -37.65
C ALA A 117 5.50 -25.97 -38.01
N GLY A 118 6.22 -26.59 -37.08
CA GLY A 118 7.57 -27.14 -37.26
C GLY A 118 7.64 -28.64 -36.95
N PRO A 119 8.60 -29.40 -37.52
CA PRO A 119 8.64 -30.86 -37.40
C PRO A 119 9.06 -31.40 -36.03
N ALA A 120 9.28 -30.54 -35.03
CA ALA A 120 9.42 -30.92 -33.63
C ALA A 120 8.94 -29.72 -32.77
N GLU A 121 7.94 -29.97 -31.93
CA GLU A 121 7.31 -29.04 -30.97
C GLU A 121 6.46 -27.90 -31.57
N THR A 122 5.13 -28.11 -31.56
CA THR A 122 4.14 -27.04 -31.73
C THR A 122 4.09 -26.19 -30.47
N SER A 123 4.87 -25.11 -30.38
CA SER A 123 4.64 -24.05 -29.39
C SER A 123 3.60 -23.05 -29.94
N ALA A 124 2.52 -22.82 -29.18
CA ALA A 124 1.52 -21.83 -29.53
C ALA A 124 2.03 -20.45 -29.11
N GLN A 125 2.23 -19.56 -30.08
CA GLN A 125 2.52 -18.15 -29.82
C GLN A 125 1.22 -17.44 -29.48
N VAL A 126 1.18 -16.80 -28.33
CA VAL A 126 0.01 -16.12 -27.78
C VAL A 126 0.34 -14.65 -27.58
N THR A 127 -0.62 -13.76 -27.88
CA THR A 127 -0.55 -12.34 -27.48
C THR A 127 -1.68 -12.02 -26.53
N LEU A 128 -1.33 -11.48 -25.37
CA LEU A 128 -2.25 -10.94 -24.38
C LEU A 128 -2.26 -9.43 -24.48
N LYS A 129 -3.45 -8.81 -24.34
CA LYS A 129 -3.65 -7.37 -24.47
C LYS A 129 -4.46 -6.81 -23.30
N TRP A 130 -4.06 -5.64 -22.82
CA TRP A 130 -4.78 -4.79 -21.88
C TRP A 130 -5.17 -3.50 -22.59
N GLU A 131 -6.35 -3.00 -22.25
CA GLU A 131 -6.90 -1.75 -22.76
C GLU A 131 -7.24 -0.85 -21.58
N PHE A 132 -6.78 0.40 -21.62
CA PHE A 132 -6.91 1.40 -20.58
C PHE A 132 -7.72 2.56 -21.14
N SER A 133 -8.94 2.72 -20.64
CA SER A 133 -9.85 3.74 -21.16
C SER A 133 -9.60 5.15 -20.62
N ALA A 134 -8.84 5.30 -19.54
CA ALA A 134 -8.59 6.59 -18.88
C ALA A 134 -7.12 6.74 -18.44
N LYS A 135 -6.63 7.98 -18.42
CA LYS A 135 -5.37 8.35 -17.75
C LYS A 135 -5.43 7.97 -16.26
N GLY A 136 -4.34 7.40 -15.75
CA GLY A 136 -4.24 6.91 -14.39
C GLY A 136 -4.79 5.49 -14.18
N ALA A 137 -5.49 4.91 -15.17
CA ALA A 137 -5.95 3.54 -15.08
C ALA A 137 -4.76 2.58 -14.88
N MET A 138 -4.86 1.73 -13.86
CA MET A 138 -3.78 0.84 -13.42
C MET A 138 -4.24 -0.61 -13.32
N SER A 139 -3.34 -1.53 -13.64
CA SER A 139 -3.49 -2.97 -13.43
C SER A 139 -2.18 -3.60 -13.02
N ALA A 140 -2.24 -4.49 -12.04
CA ALA A 140 -1.11 -5.29 -11.63
C ALA A 140 -1.51 -6.77 -11.53
N GLN A 141 -0.60 -7.63 -11.97
CA GLN A 141 -0.80 -9.07 -11.94
C GLN A 141 0.50 -9.79 -11.63
N TRP A 142 0.53 -10.52 -10.52
CA TRP A 142 1.73 -11.15 -9.97
C TRP A 142 1.47 -12.59 -9.54
N ILE A 143 2.48 -13.42 -9.69
CA ILE A 143 2.48 -14.80 -9.20
C ILE A 143 3.33 -14.86 -7.93
N LEU A 144 2.66 -14.95 -6.78
CA LEU A 144 3.28 -14.89 -5.46
C LEU A 144 3.84 -16.26 -5.07
N VAL A 145 5.06 -16.28 -4.53
CA VAL A 145 5.79 -17.50 -4.19
C VAL A 145 5.99 -17.65 -2.70
N GLU A 146 6.31 -16.57 -2.00
CA GLU A 146 6.49 -16.62 -0.56
C GLU A 146 6.30 -15.27 0.10
N GLU A 147 5.94 -15.32 1.37
CA GLU A 147 6.02 -14.20 2.30
C GLU A 147 7.15 -14.47 3.28
N GLN A 148 8.10 -13.55 3.35
CA GLN A 148 9.13 -13.54 4.39
C GLN A 148 8.71 -12.58 5.49
N HIS A 149 8.82 -12.97 6.76
CA HIS A 149 8.50 -12.10 7.88
C HIS A 149 9.44 -12.27 9.07
N LEU A 150 9.59 -11.21 9.85
CA LEU A 150 10.39 -11.20 11.07
C LEU A 150 9.67 -11.93 12.21
N SER A 151 10.34 -12.94 12.76
CA SER A 151 9.94 -13.55 14.01
C SER A 151 10.19 -12.59 15.17
N ASN A 152 9.18 -12.37 16.00
CA ASN A 152 9.26 -11.48 17.17
C ASN A 152 9.77 -10.07 16.77
N SER A 153 9.17 -9.51 15.72
CA SER A 153 9.50 -8.18 15.19
C SER A 153 9.46 -7.11 16.27
N ALA A 154 8.40 -7.08 17.09
CA ALA A 154 8.23 -6.12 18.17
C ALA A 154 9.41 -6.14 19.16
N ASP A 155 9.76 -7.32 19.69
CA ASP A 155 10.89 -7.46 20.62
C ASP A 155 12.22 -7.03 20.00
N SER A 156 12.41 -7.33 18.70
CA SER A 156 13.64 -6.99 17.98
C SER A 156 13.76 -5.49 17.76
N ILE A 157 12.64 -4.81 17.47
CA ILE A 157 12.57 -3.35 17.37
C ILE A 157 12.84 -2.71 18.74
N ILE A 158 12.17 -3.17 19.79
CA ILE A 158 12.34 -2.65 21.16
C ILE A 158 13.80 -2.77 21.63
N ARG A 159 14.46 -3.91 21.40
CA ARG A 159 15.88 -4.10 21.76
C ARG A 159 16.84 -3.18 21.01
N ASN A 160 16.45 -2.69 19.84
CA ASN A 160 17.26 -1.79 19.01
C ASN A 160 16.75 -0.34 19.04
N MET A 161 15.90 0.03 20.01
CA MET A 161 15.24 1.34 20.04
C MET A 161 16.23 2.52 20.02
N GLU A 162 17.34 2.45 20.75
CA GLU A 162 18.34 3.52 20.76
C GLU A 162 19.05 3.70 19.40
N PHE A 163 19.34 2.60 18.71
CA PHE A 163 19.85 2.63 17.35
C PHE A 163 18.80 3.20 16.38
N LEU A 164 17.54 2.80 16.53
CA LEU A 164 16.44 3.31 15.71
C LEU A 164 16.23 4.82 15.95
N LYS A 165 16.37 5.32 17.19
CA LYS A 165 16.35 6.75 17.50
C LYS A 165 17.51 7.50 16.81
N SER A 166 18.71 6.90 16.70
CA SER A 166 19.80 7.55 15.97
C SER A 166 19.52 7.66 14.47
N VAL A 167 19.00 6.59 13.86
CA VAL A 167 18.62 6.61 12.44
C VAL A 167 17.45 7.56 12.19
N ALA A 168 16.42 7.54 13.06
CA ALA A 168 15.29 8.46 12.98
C ALA A 168 15.74 9.94 13.02
N ARG A 169 16.77 10.26 13.81
CA ARG A 169 17.34 11.61 13.84
C ARG A 169 17.95 12.01 12.49
N GLU A 170 18.71 11.12 11.87
CA GLU A 170 19.32 11.36 10.55
C GLU A 170 18.27 11.53 9.45
N MET A 171 17.13 10.83 9.59
CA MET A 171 15.98 10.93 8.69
C MET A 171 14.99 12.04 9.05
N ASN A 172 15.30 12.91 10.03
CA ASN A 172 14.42 13.99 10.52
C ASN A 172 13.06 13.52 11.09
N MET A 173 12.98 12.29 11.56
CA MET A 173 11.78 11.69 12.16
C MET A 173 11.80 11.68 13.69
N LEU A 174 12.91 12.09 14.30
CA LEU A 174 13.02 12.26 15.75
C LEU A 174 12.65 13.70 16.13
N ASN A 175 11.64 13.87 16.99
CA ASN A 175 11.28 15.17 17.52
C ASN A 175 12.44 15.71 18.41
N PRO A 176 13.03 16.87 18.09
CA PRO A 176 14.18 17.38 18.84
C PRO A 176 13.84 17.86 20.25
N LEU A 177 12.56 18.15 20.54
CA LEU A 177 12.10 18.62 21.85
C LEU A 177 11.75 17.47 22.79
N THR A 178 11.05 16.45 22.28
CA THR A 178 10.60 15.32 23.11
C THR A 178 11.52 14.10 23.04
N GLY A 179 12.37 14.02 22.01
CA GLY A 179 13.22 12.84 21.77
C GLY A 179 12.45 11.62 21.27
N GLU A 180 11.20 11.81 20.84
CA GLU A 180 10.29 10.76 20.39
C GLU A 180 10.35 10.56 18.88
N ILE A 181 10.19 9.32 18.43
CA ILE A 181 10.11 8.98 17.01
C ILE A 181 8.69 9.27 16.51
N SER A 182 8.59 9.89 15.32
CA SER A 182 7.33 10.15 14.63
C SER A 182 6.87 8.93 13.83
N GLN A 183 5.56 8.73 13.72
CA GLN A 183 4.98 7.68 12.87
C GLN A 183 5.36 7.87 11.40
N GLY A 184 5.38 6.77 10.65
CA GLY A 184 5.95 6.69 9.30
C GLY A 184 7.40 6.23 9.32
N PHE A 185 8.16 6.50 10.39
CA PHE A 185 9.48 5.89 10.60
C PHE A 185 9.36 4.49 11.22
N GLY A 186 10.16 3.55 10.74
CA GLY A 186 10.09 2.19 11.22
C GLY A 186 10.89 1.19 10.39
N VAL A 187 10.40 -0.04 10.37
CA VAL A 187 11.11 -1.19 9.82
C VAL A 187 10.17 -2.03 8.95
N ILE A 188 10.67 -2.51 7.81
CA ILE A 188 10.00 -3.53 7.03
C ILE A 188 10.04 -4.85 7.79
N THR A 189 8.88 -5.34 8.20
CA THR A 189 8.74 -6.55 9.02
C THR A 189 8.26 -7.77 8.23
N GLY A 190 7.84 -7.57 6.99
CA GLY A 190 7.53 -8.63 6.06
C GLY A 190 7.64 -8.17 4.61
N VAL A 191 7.96 -9.09 3.72
CA VAL A 191 8.15 -8.86 2.29
C VAL A 191 7.41 -9.94 1.52
N ILE A 192 6.63 -9.53 0.54
CA ILE A 192 5.84 -10.40 -0.32
C ILE A 192 6.61 -10.53 -1.63
N LEU A 193 7.02 -11.76 -1.93
CA LEU A 193 7.89 -12.07 -3.04
C LEU A 193 7.12 -12.76 -4.17
N ALA A 194 7.34 -12.28 -5.39
CA ALA A 194 6.78 -12.85 -6.60
C ALA A 194 7.89 -13.35 -7.52
N LYS A 195 7.60 -14.40 -8.29
CA LYS A 195 8.52 -14.90 -9.31
C LYS A 195 8.33 -14.23 -10.67
N SER A 196 7.17 -13.64 -10.92
CA SER A 196 6.84 -13.05 -12.22
C SER A 196 5.57 -12.22 -12.16
N GLY A 197 5.44 -11.29 -13.10
CA GLY A 197 4.25 -10.49 -13.24
C GLY A 197 4.50 -9.16 -13.93
N VAL A 198 3.51 -8.29 -13.82
CA VAL A 198 3.54 -6.96 -14.42
C VAL A 198 2.74 -5.95 -13.59
N ASN A 199 3.25 -4.72 -13.57
CA ASN A 199 2.56 -3.49 -13.18
C ASN A 199 2.39 -2.61 -14.41
N LEU A 200 1.16 -2.17 -14.69
CA LEU A 200 0.80 -1.35 -15.86
C LEU A 200 -0.01 -0.13 -15.41
N ALA A 201 0.38 1.06 -15.86
CA ALA A 201 -0.38 2.28 -15.62
C ALA A 201 -0.40 3.15 -16.88
N SER A 202 -1.59 3.63 -17.23
CA SER A 202 -1.77 4.51 -18.38
C SER A 202 -1.47 5.96 -18.00
N VAL A 203 -0.67 6.67 -18.80
CA VAL A 203 -0.48 8.13 -18.62
C VAL A 203 -1.30 8.95 -19.63
N SER A 204 -2.09 8.29 -20.47
CA SER A 204 -3.01 8.90 -21.42
C SER A 204 -4.39 8.23 -21.39
N ASP A 205 -5.39 8.90 -21.94
CA ASP A 205 -6.66 8.24 -22.23
C ASP A 205 -6.50 7.28 -23.41
N SER A 206 -7.23 6.16 -23.41
CA SER A 206 -7.25 5.17 -24.49
C SER A 206 -5.85 4.63 -24.84
N ALA A 207 -5.25 3.91 -23.91
CA ALA A 207 -3.95 3.25 -24.08
C ALA A 207 -4.10 1.74 -24.19
N GLU A 208 -3.18 1.09 -24.89
CA GLU A 208 -3.14 -0.36 -24.98
C GLU A 208 -1.73 -0.87 -24.73
N TRP A 209 -1.66 -1.98 -24.00
CA TRP A 209 -0.41 -2.70 -23.74
C TRP A 209 -0.57 -4.16 -24.10
N SER A 210 0.43 -4.76 -24.73
CA SER A 210 0.42 -6.18 -25.06
C SER A 210 1.73 -6.86 -24.70
N ILE A 211 1.62 -8.15 -24.41
CA ILE A 211 2.75 -9.06 -24.23
C ILE A 211 2.54 -10.30 -25.08
N SER A 212 3.57 -10.69 -25.82
CA SER A 212 3.56 -11.83 -26.73
C SER A 212 4.64 -12.82 -26.35
N GLY A 213 4.39 -14.11 -26.56
CA GLY A 213 5.36 -15.17 -26.32
C GLY A 213 4.72 -16.54 -26.42
N GLU A 214 5.48 -17.56 -26.03
CA GLU A 214 4.95 -18.93 -25.95
C GLU A 214 3.87 -19.03 -24.87
N GLY A 215 2.80 -19.77 -25.17
CA GLY A 215 1.65 -19.89 -24.27
C GLY A 215 2.02 -20.40 -22.87
N GLU A 216 2.96 -21.34 -22.76
CA GLU A 216 3.47 -21.83 -21.48
C GLU A 216 4.27 -20.77 -20.72
N GLY A 217 5.12 -20.00 -21.42
CA GLY A 217 5.87 -18.89 -20.84
C GLY A 217 4.97 -17.79 -20.29
N LEU A 218 3.94 -17.39 -21.06
CA LEU A 218 2.95 -16.41 -20.62
C LEU A 218 2.04 -16.95 -19.50
N GLN A 219 1.73 -18.25 -19.49
CA GLN A 219 1.07 -18.90 -18.36
C GLN A 219 1.96 -18.87 -17.12
N GLY A 220 3.28 -19.08 -17.23
CA GLY A 220 4.21 -18.92 -16.12
C GLY A 220 4.26 -17.48 -15.59
N MET A 221 4.22 -16.49 -16.49
CA MET A 221 4.21 -15.07 -16.15
C MET A 221 2.96 -14.64 -15.37
N LEU A 222 1.78 -15.09 -15.81
CA LEU A 222 0.50 -14.45 -15.46
C LEU A 222 -0.61 -15.43 -15.03
N GLY A 223 -0.40 -16.73 -15.18
CA GLY A 223 -1.41 -17.77 -14.96
C GLY A 223 -1.11 -18.69 -13.79
N ASN A 224 -0.07 -19.53 -13.92
CA ASN A 224 0.21 -20.67 -13.06
C ASN A 224 1.60 -20.56 -12.39
N ALA A 225 1.63 -20.81 -11.08
CA ALA A 225 2.84 -20.80 -10.25
C ALA A 225 3.90 -21.86 -10.63
N ASN A 226 3.55 -22.90 -11.39
CA ASN A 226 4.48 -24.01 -11.68
C ASN A 226 5.18 -23.97 -13.04
N ALA A 227 4.85 -22.99 -13.91
CA ALA A 227 5.50 -22.84 -15.22
C ALA A 227 6.63 -21.78 -15.20
N PHE A 228 7.61 -21.94 -16.08
CA PHE A 228 8.66 -20.94 -16.29
C PHE A 228 8.05 -19.66 -16.85
N ALA A 229 8.43 -18.53 -16.27
CA ALA A 229 7.94 -17.23 -16.70
C ALA A 229 8.88 -16.66 -17.78
N SER A 230 8.33 -16.43 -18.98
CA SER A 230 9.05 -15.80 -20.08
C SER A 230 8.09 -15.15 -21.07
N TYR A 231 8.61 -14.21 -21.87
CA TYR A 231 7.88 -13.54 -22.93
C TYR A 231 8.83 -13.17 -24.08
N ALA A 232 8.33 -13.06 -25.30
CA ALA A 232 9.13 -12.74 -26.48
C ALA A 232 9.20 -11.23 -26.76
N SER A 233 8.09 -10.52 -26.54
CA SER A 233 8.01 -9.06 -26.73
C SER A 233 6.91 -8.44 -25.86
N ALA A 234 7.06 -7.15 -25.55
CA ALA A 234 6.05 -6.32 -24.94
C ALA A 234 5.94 -5.02 -25.74
N GLU A 235 4.71 -4.59 -26.04
CA GLU A 235 4.43 -3.44 -26.90
C GLU A 235 3.39 -2.53 -26.25
N SER A 236 3.42 -1.23 -26.61
CA SER A 236 2.42 -0.25 -26.17
C SER A 236 2.02 0.65 -27.33
N SER A 237 0.73 0.96 -27.44
CA SER A 237 0.19 1.82 -28.51
C SER A 237 0.26 3.31 -28.18
N SER A 238 0.38 3.64 -26.88
CA SER A 238 0.55 5.00 -26.35
C SER A 238 1.34 4.95 -25.03
N ASN A 239 1.46 6.08 -24.33
CA ASN A 239 2.32 6.18 -23.16
C ASN A 239 1.74 5.33 -22.00
N ILE A 240 2.36 4.19 -21.75
CA ILE A 240 2.11 3.31 -20.60
C ILE A 240 3.40 3.17 -19.81
N VAL A 241 3.31 3.36 -18.50
CA VAL A 241 4.37 2.97 -17.57
C VAL A 241 4.19 1.49 -17.27
N SER A 242 5.21 0.70 -17.56
CA SER A 242 5.19 -0.74 -17.30
C SER A 242 6.42 -1.16 -16.51
N VAL A 243 6.21 -2.05 -15.55
CA VAL A 243 7.27 -2.74 -14.80
C VAL A 243 6.99 -4.23 -14.88
N LEU A 244 7.91 -4.98 -15.46
CA LEU A 244 7.78 -6.42 -15.68
C LEU A 244 8.83 -7.19 -14.88
N TRP A 245 8.49 -8.40 -14.49
CA TRP A 245 9.45 -9.39 -14.06
C TRP A 245 9.15 -10.76 -14.70
N PRO A 246 10.13 -11.41 -15.37
CA PRO A 246 11.49 -10.95 -15.65
C PRO A 246 11.52 -9.65 -16.48
N ALA A 247 12.57 -8.85 -16.31
CA ALA A 247 12.64 -7.53 -16.94
C ALA A 247 12.96 -7.59 -18.45
N THR A 248 13.75 -8.57 -18.89
CA THR A 248 14.19 -8.70 -20.29
C THR A 248 13.37 -9.73 -21.05
N PRO A 249 13.01 -9.48 -22.33
CA PRO A 249 12.38 -10.52 -23.16
C PRO A 249 13.30 -11.73 -23.37
N ASN A 250 12.70 -12.91 -23.45
CA ASN A 250 13.33 -14.23 -23.60
C ASN A 250 14.27 -14.62 -22.45
N GLU A 251 14.16 -13.94 -21.31
CA GLU A 251 14.85 -14.30 -20.08
C GLU A 251 13.96 -15.18 -19.21
N VAL A 252 14.58 -16.15 -18.54
CA VAL A 252 13.98 -16.94 -17.46
C VAL A 252 14.85 -16.72 -16.24
N THR A 253 14.22 -16.37 -15.11
CA THR A 253 14.91 -16.21 -13.83
C THR A 253 14.13 -16.90 -12.72
N ASP A 254 14.87 -17.45 -11.76
CA ASP A 254 14.34 -17.97 -10.50
C ASP A 254 14.43 -16.92 -9.38
N GLU A 255 14.98 -15.73 -9.68
CA GLU A 255 15.07 -14.63 -8.71
C GLU A 255 13.66 -14.09 -8.40
N LEU A 256 13.38 -13.95 -7.11
CA LEU A 256 12.14 -13.37 -6.63
C LEU A 256 12.27 -11.86 -6.45
N VAL A 257 11.19 -11.14 -6.70
CA VAL A 257 11.13 -9.68 -6.52
C VAL A 257 10.12 -9.27 -5.45
N PRO A 258 10.44 -8.27 -4.62
CA PRO A 258 9.49 -7.72 -3.65
C PRO A 258 8.43 -6.89 -4.38
N ILE A 259 7.17 -7.33 -4.32
CA ILE A 259 6.04 -6.62 -4.94
C ILE A 259 5.22 -5.83 -3.92
N ALA A 260 5.26 -6.24 -2.66
CA ALA A 260 4.61 -5.59 -1.54
C ALA A 260 5.37 -5.89 -0.25
N TYR A 261 5.07 -5.14 0.81
CA TYR A 261 5.69 -5.33 2.11
C TYR A 261 4.74 -4.98 3.26
N THR A 262 5.06 -5.48 4.46
CA THR A 262 4.44 -5.03 5.71
C THR A 262 5.42 -4.18 6.49
N PHE A 263 4.91 -3.10 7.08
CA PHE A 263 5.72 -2.12 7.79
C PHE A 263 5.29 -2.03 9.25
N THR A 264 6.27 -1.90 10.13
CA THR A 264 6.04 -1.62 11.54
C THR A 264 6.59 -0.25 11.85
N SER A 265 5.70 0.69 12.16
CA SER A 265 6.06 2.07 12.52
C SER A 265 6.33 2.19 14.01
N ILE A 266 7.01 3.25 14.40
CA ILE A 266 7.27 3.59 15.80
C ILE A 266 6.65 4.95 16.12
N HIS A 267 6.06 5.09 17.32
CA HIS A 267 5.56 6.36 17.85
C HIS A 267 6.06 6.56 19.28
N GLY A 268 6.99 7.49 19.48
CA GLY A 268 7.75 7.57 20.73
C GLY A 268 8.56 6.29 20.92
N GLU A 269 8.13 5.44 21.86
CA GLU A 269 8.67 4.09 22.07
C GLU A 269 7.66 2.99 21.75
N THR A 270 6.43 3.35 21.38
CA THR A 270 5.37 2.42 21.02
C THR A 270 5.63 1.85 19.64
N VAL A 271 5.71 0.53 19.55
CA VAL A 271 5.83 -0.20 18.28
C VAL A 271 4.44 -0.49 17.73
N ILE A 272 4.15 -0.05 16.50
CA ILE A 272 2.86 -0.19 15.82
C ILE A 272 3.00 -1.19 14.67
N PRO A 273 2.64 -2.47 14.87
CA PRO A 273 2.72 -3.47 13.81
C PRO A 273 1.70 -3.20 12.71
N LEU A 274 2.01 -3.63 11.48
CA LEU A 274 1.11 -3.51 10.32
C LEU A 274 0.60 -2.08 10.14
N TRP A 275 1.49 -1.10 10.30
CA TRP A 275 1.16 0.31 10.20
C TRP A 275 0.86 0.66 8.74
N VAL A 276 -0.31 1.27 8.50
CA VAL A 276 -0.78 1.63 7.14
C VAL A 276 -1.10 3.12 7.00
N GLU A 277 -1.31 3.80 8.12
CA GLU A 277 -1.54 5.24 8.19
C GLU A 277 -1.28 5.72 9.62
N LYS A 278 -1.20 7.05 9.80
CA LYS A 278 -1.00 7.66 11.10
C LYS A 278 -2.22 7.43 12.01
N ILE A 279 -1.98 6.88 13.19
CA ILE A 279 -3.01 6.65 14.22
C ILE A 279 -2.69 7.51 15.44
N ASN A 280 -3.51 8.51 15.76
CA ASN A 280 -3.28 9.32 16.97
C ASN A 280 -3.81 8.59 18.22
N ASP A 281 -5.04 8.09 18.11
CA ASP A 281 -5.78 7.36 19.13
C ASP A 281 -6.72 6.36 18.46
N PHE A 282 -7.25 5.42 19.24
CA PHE A 282 -8.29 4.52 18.79
C PHE A 282 -9.68 5.15 18.95
N GLU A 283 -10.54 4.90 17.96
CA GLU A 283 -11.91 5.39 17.94
C GLU A 283 -12.90 4.26 17.62
N LEU A 284 -13.98 4.19 18.40
CA LEU A 284 -15.17 3.42 18.07
C LEU A 284 -16.24 4.35 17.50
N ILE A 285 -16.68 4.09 16.28
CA ILE A 285 -17.71 4.84 15.58
C ILE A 285 -18.97 3.99 15.52
N PHE A 286 -20.06 4.48 16.09
CA PHE A 286 -21.34 3.78 16.16
C PHE A 286 -22.33 4.37 15.16
N LYS A 287 -22.91 3.52 14.32
CA LYS A 287 -24.03 3.87 13.46
C LYS A 287 -25.27 3.11 13.94
N ASN A 288 -26.19 3.82 14.56
CA ASN A 288 -27.40 3.21 15.08
C ASN A 288 -28.49 3.23 14.02
N HIS A 289 -28.67 2.13 13.30
CA HIS A 289 -29.75 1.92 12.35
C HIS A 289 -31.04 1.42 13.02
N SER A 290 -31.00 1.22 14.34
CA SER A 290 -32.13 0.72 15.13
C SER A 290 -33.07 1.85 15.58
N SER A 291 -34.28 1.48 16.03
CA SER A 291 -35.18 2.43 16.69
C SER A 291 -34.87 2.62 18.19
N TYR A 292 -33.88 1.89 18.73
CA TYR A 292 -33.52 1.94 20.14
C TYR A 292 -32.62 3.13 20.47
N ILE A 293 -32.70 3.59 21.71
CA ILE A 293 -31.63 4.37 22.32
C ILE A 293 -30.60 3.39 22.87
N VAL A 294 -29.33 3.58 22.51
CA VAL A 294 -28.23 2.71 22.91
C VAL A 294 -27.27 3.48 23.80
N ILE A 295 -26.92 2.91 24.95
CA ILE A 295 -25.84 3.41 25.80
C ILE A 295 -24.61 2.53 25.54
N ALA A 296 -23.62 3.08 24.85
CA ALA A 296 -22.37 2.42 24.56
C ALA A 296 -21.33 2.78 25.63
N THR A 297 -20.77 1.78 26.30
CA THR A 297 -19.73 1.95 27.32
C THR A 297 -18.50 1.14 26.93
N VAL A 298 -17.33 1.76 26.97
CA VAL A 298 -16.04 1.13 26.66
C VAL A 298 -15.14 1.25 27.89
N SER A 299 -14.56 0.13 28.30
CA SER A 299 -13.56 0.11 29.37
C SER A 299 -12.27 -0.55 28.88
N TYR A 300 -11.11 -0.07 29.35
CA TYR A 300 -9.79 -0.54 28.93
C TYR A 300 -8.71 -0.28 30.01
N HIS A 301 -7.52 -0.85 29.81
CA HIS A 301 -6.31 -0.53 30.57
C HIS A 301 -5.28 0.14 29.67
N SER A 302 -4.59 1.15 30.16
CA SER A 302 -3.42 1.79 29.52
C SER A 302 -2.29 1.97 30.55
N SER A 303 -1.18 2.58 30.14
CA SER A 303 -0.10 3.01 31.04
C SER A 303 -0.58 3.97 32.15
N GLU A 304 -1.64 4.74 31.90
CA GLU A 304 -2.27 5.63 32.88
C GLU A 304 -3.22 4.90 33.86
N GLY A 305 -3.50 3.62 33.61
CA GLY A 305 -4.37 2.79 34.44
C GLY A 305 -5.67 2.40 33.74
N ARG A 306 -6.69 2.06 34.53
CA ARG A 306 -7.99 1.62 34.01
C ARG A 306 -8.88 2.84 33.73
N ALA A 307 -9.48 2.88 32.55
CA ALA A 307 -10.40 3.92 32.13
C ALA A 307 -11.74 3.35 31.66
N GLU A 308 -12.77 4.19 31.73
CA GLU A 308 -14.10 3.94 31.17
C GLU A 308 -14.58 5.20 30.44
N ARG A 309 -15.27 5.01 29.33
CA ARG A 309 -15.89 6.05 28.49
C ARG A 309 -17.28 5.60 28.08
N GLN A 310 -18.20 6.55 27.93
CA GLN A 310 -19.58 6.25 27.58
C GLN A 310 -20.15 7.29 26.64
N THR A 311 -21.03 6.85 25.73
CA THR A 311 -21.88 7.71 24.91
C THR A 311 -23.30 7.16 24.80
N LYS A 312 -24.26 8.03 24.51
CA LYS A 312 -25.67 7.69 24.30
C LYS A 312 -26.05 8.03 22.87
N ILE A 313 -26.56 7.05 22.14
CA ILE A 313 -26.86 7.15 20.71
C ILE A 313 -28.35 6.89 20.53
N SER A 314 -29.09 7.91 20.10
CA SER A 314 -30.51 7.74 19.75
C SER A 314 -30.67 6.92 18.47
N GLY A 315 -31.87 6.39 18.24
CA GLY A 315 -32.19 5.65 17.02
C GLY A 315 -31.95 6.47 15.77
N PHE A 316 -31.45 5.82 14.71
CA PHE A 316 -31.11 6.41 13.42
C PHE A 316 -30.03 7.51 13.46
N LEU A 317 -29.29 7.63 14.57
CA LEU A 317 -28.18 8.58 14.73
C LEU A 317 -26.83 7.87 14.84
N GLN A 318 -25.77 8.68 14.81
CA GLN A 318 -24.39 8.23 14.99
C GLN A 318 -23.80 8.82 16.27
N GLY A 319 -22.78 8.17 16.80
CA GLY A 319 -21.95 8.68 17.88
C GLY A 319 -20.59 8.00 17.88
N SER A 320 -19.64 8.50 18.66
CA SER A 320 -18.32 7.86 18.79
C SER A 320 -17.78 7.90 20.22
N ILE A 321 -16.79 7.05 20.45
CA ILE A 321 -15.91 7.06 21.62
C ILE A 321 -14.47 7.04 21.08
N GLY A 322 -13.79 8.19 21.12
CA GLY A 322 -12.39 8.36 20.74
C GLY A 322 -11.47 8.54 21.95
N ASP A 323 -10.27 9.09 21.69
CA ASP A 323 -9.23 9.36 22.68
C ASP A 323 -8.85 8.11 23.51
N ILE A 324 -8.94 6.93 22.90
CA ILE A 324 -8.46 5.69 23.51
C ILE A 324 -6.98 5.57 23.14
N PRO A 325 -6.05 5.55 24.10
CA PRO A 325 -4.62 5.62 23.80
C PRO A 325 -4.13 4.37 23.06
N LEU A 326 -3.04 4.52 22.29
CA LEU A 326 -2.48 3.44 21.45
C LEU A 326 -1.97 2.23 22.24
N ASP A 327 -1.66 2.42 23.52
CA ASP A 327 -1.24 1.36 24.45
C ASP A 327 -2.42 0.69 25.16
N ALA A 328 -3.66 1.03 24.79
CA ALA A 328 -4.84 0.46 25.40
C ALA A 328 -4.93 -1.06 25.16
N THR A 329 -5.29 -1.78 26.21
CA THR A 329 -5.46 -3.24 26.22
C THR A 329 -6.74 -3.64 26.94
N SER A 330 -7.18 -4.87 26.71
CA SER A 330 -8.38 -5.46 27.32
C SER A 330 -9.63 -4.58 27.16
N LEU A 331 -9.83 -4.02 25.97
CA LEU A 331 -11.01 -3.23 25.63
C LEU A 331 -12.26 -4.11 25.75
N LYS A 332 -13.27 -3.59 26.44
CA LYS A 332 -14.59 -4.21 26.56
C LYS A 332 -15.65 -3.20 26.18
N LEU A 333 -16.40 -3.51 25.14
CA LEU A 333 -17.59 -2.80 24.73
C LEU A 333 -18.82 -3.40 25.41
N ARG A 334 -19.69 -2.53 25.90
CA ARG A 334 -21.03 -2.86 26.40
C ARG A 334 -22.04 -1.94 25.73
N LEU A 335 -23.04 -2.53 25.08
CA LEU A 335 -24.16 -1.84 24.44
C LEU A 335 -25.44 -2.15 25.20
N GLU A 336 -26.00 -1.17 25.90
CA GLU A 336 -27.27 -1.31 26.62
C GLU A 336 -28.42 -0.69 25.80
N PHE A 337 -29.48 -1.46 25.56
CA PHE A 337 -30.63 -1.04 24.77
C PHE A 337 -31.75 -0.55 25.68
N VAL A 338 -31.98 0.77 25.70
CA VAL A 338 -32.95 1.39 26.60
C VAL A 338 -34.37 1.03 26.16
N GLY A 339 -35.15 0.46 27.07
CA GLY A 339 -36.56 0.13 26.84
C GLY A 339 -36.81 -1.12 26.00
N SER A 340 -35.78 -1.93 25.72
CA SER A 340 -35.97 -3.24 25.11
C SER A 340 -36.69 -4.19 26.07
N VAL A 341 -37.55 -5.07 25.54
CA VAL A 341 -38.25 -6.09 26.32
C VAL A 341 -38.00 -7.45 25.64
N PRO A 342 -37.21 -8.35 26.24
CA PRO A 342 -36.50 -8.19 27.52
C PRO A 342 -35.38 -7.14 27.48
N TYR A 343 -34.96 -6.68 28.66
CA TYR A 343 -33.78 -5.82 28.78
C TYR A 343 -32.58 -6.53 28.14
N THR A 344 -31.96 -5.87 27.16
CA THR A 344 -30.91 -6.45 26.34
C THR A 344 -29.63 -5.67 26.50
N THR A 345 -28.53 -6.39 26.73
CA THR A 345 -27.17 -5.86 26.74
C THR A 345 -26.29 -6.76 25.90
N LEU A 346 -25.54 -6.15 24.99
CA LEU A 346 -24.61 -6.86 24.12
C LEU A 346 -23.17 -6.45 24.46
N HIS A 347 -22.23 -7.34 24.20
CA HIS A 347 -20.83 -7.16 24.57
C HIS A 347 -19.90 -7.53 23.44
N ASN A 348 -18.77 -6.83 23.36
CA ASN A 348 -17.61 -7.30 22.61
C ASN A 348 -16.31 -7.06 23.40
N ARG A 349 -15.23 -7.74 23.02
CA ARG A 349 -13.92 -7.56 23.63
C ARG A 349 -12.79 -7.58 22.60
N TRP A 350 -11.78 -6.75 22.83
CA TRP A 350 -10.52 -6.76 22.09
C TRP A 350 -9.36 -6.78 23.09
N ASN A 351 -8.49 -7.77 23.00
CA ASN A 351 -7.36 -7.88 23.93
C ASN A 351 -6.30 -6.79 23.65
N THR A 352 -5.99 -6.58 22.37
CA THR A 352 -4.98 -5.61 21.92
C THR A 352 -5.44 -5.00 20.58
N PRO A 353 -5.96 -3.76 20.57
CA PRO A 353 -6.32 -3.06 19.33
C PRO A 353 -5.09 -2.74 18.47
N LEU A 354 -3.96 -2.41 19.10
CA LEU A 354 -2.73 -2.09 18.37
C LEU A 354 -2.27 -3.26 17.49
N GLY A 355 -2.07 -2.99 16.20
CA GLY A 355 -1.73 -3.99 15.18
C GLY A 355 -2.90 -4.83 14.66
N THR A 356 -4.10 -4.68 15.21
CA THR A 356 -5.33 -5.30 14.66
C THR A 356 -6.29 -4.26 14.09
N TRP A 357 -6.33 -3.07 14.69
CA TRP A 357 -7.08 -1.92 14.19
C TRP A 357 -6.18 -1.09 13.29
N LEU A 358 -6.02 -1.52 12.04
CA LEU A 358 -5.06 -0.95 11.08
C LEU A 358 -5.19 0.57 10.90
N THR A 359 -6.43 1.07 10.89
CA THR A 359 -6.76 2.51 10.74
C THR A 359 -6.96 3.22 12.08
N GLY A 360 -6.78 2.48 13.19
CA GLY A 360 -7.17 2.91 14.53
C GLY A 360 -8.67 2.95 14.80
N LYS A 361 -9.51 2.64 13.80
CA LYS A 361 -10.96 2.80 13.88
C LYS A 361 -11.68 1.46 13.81
N ARG A 362 -12.85 1.43 14.45
CA ARG A 362 -13.85 0.37 14.26
C ARG A 362 -15.24 0.95 14.09
N HIS A 363 -15.96 0.46 13.09
CA HIS A 363 -17.33 0.85 12.82
C HIS A 363 -18.29 -0.21 13.34
N ILE A 364 -19.19 0.21 14.23
CA ILE A 364 -20.16 -0.64 14.89
C ILE A 364 -21.55 -0.25 14.40
N ASP A 365 -22.14 -1.11 13.58
CA ASP A 365 -23.49 -0.91 13.07
C ASP A 365 -24.47 -1.61 14.02
N VAL A 366 -25.41 -0.84 14.56
CA VAL A 366 -26.41 -1.34 15.51
C VAL A 366 -27.77 -1.43 14.82
N TRP A 367 -28.43 -2.58 14.95
CA TRP A 367 -29.66 -2.92 14.24
C TRP A 367 -30.79 -3.33 15.19
N GLY A 368 -32.02 -3.26 14.69
CA GLY A 368 -33.24 -3.72 15.39
C GLY A 368 -34.39 -2.69 15.36
N LEU A 369 -35.62 -3.16 15.20
CA LEU A 369 -36.81 -2.32 15.33
C LEU A 369 -37.57 -2.73 16.57
N TRP A 370 -37.94 -1.78 17.42
CA TRP A 370 -38.73 -2.07 18.62
C TRP A 370 -40.11 -2.65 18.21
N PRO A 371 -40.57 -3.75 18.83
CA PRO A 371 -40.03 -4.41 20.03
C PRO A 371 -39.09 -5.62 19.76
N ASP A 372 -38.61 -5.84 18.54
CA ASP A 372 -37.77 -6.99 18.17
C ASP A 372 -36.36 -6.92 18.79
N HIS A 373 -35.67 -8.06 18.81
CA HIS A 373 -34.34 -8.17 19.40
C HIS A 373 -33.29 -7.34 18.66
N PRO A 374 -32.52 -6.49 19.35
CA PRO A 374 -31.45 -5.74 18.73
C PRO A 374 -30.21 -6.61 18.51
N SER A 375 -29.36 -6.19 17.58
CA SER A 375 -28.06 -6.80 17.28
C SER A 375 -27.04 -5.72 16.90
N PHE A 376 -25.77 -6.11 16.75
CA PHE A 376 -24.75 -5.24 16.17
C PHE A 376 -23.79 -6.07 15.30
N THR A 377 -23.14 -5.39 14.36
CA THR A 377 -22.04 -5.91 13.57
C THR A 377 -20.85 -4.97 13.65
N ILE A 378 -19.64 -5.49 13.39
CA ILE A 378 -18.41 -4.71 13.34
C ILE A 378 -17.89 -4.83 11.91
N GLN A 379 -17.87 -3.71 11.17
CA GLN A 379 -17.64 -3.73 9.73
C GLN A 379 -16.28 -4.35 9.37
N GLU A 380 -15.26 -4.17 10.20
CA GLU A 380 -13.91 -4.68 9.97
C GLU A 380 -13.69 -6.14 10.43
N GLU A 381 -14.73 -6.82 10.92
CA GLU A 381 -14.68 -8.23 11.36
C GLU A 381 -15.57 -9.16 10.51
N GLU A 382 -16.24 -8.62 9.49
CA GLU A 382 -16.95 -9.37 8.44
C GLU A 382 -16.04 -9.67 7.26
#